data_AF-M2VJ25-F1
#
_entry.id   AF-M2VJ25-F1
#
_cell.length_a   1.000
_cell.length_b   1.000
_cell.length_c   1.000
_cell.angle_alpha   90.00
_cell.angle_beta   90.00
_cell.angle_gamma   90.00
#
_symmetry.space_group_name_H-M   'P 1'
#
loop_
_entity.id
_entity.type
_entity.pdbx_description
1 polymer ?
#
loop_
_entity_poly.entity_id
_entity_poly.type
_entity_poly.pdbx_seq_one_letter_code
_entity_poly.pdbx_strand_id
1 'polypeptide(L)'
;MSYTPELVAELEVLCQFNLENLQEGLKVHHDASPSTIAAFGRLYAKGLITQADGGYLTSLGRDAAEQAQTLLTILSETVTA
;
A
#
# COMPACT_ATOMS: atom_id res chain seq x y z
N MET A 1 -10.29 -15.23 -9.30
CA MET A 1 -9.60 -14.06 -9.87
C MET A 1 -8.17 -14.13 -9.39
N SER A 2 -7.19 -13.99 -10.28
CA SER A 2 -5.76 -14.04 -9.93
C SER A 2 -5.26 -12.64 -9.59
N TYR A 3 -4.29 -12.53 -8.68
CA TYR A 3 -3.59 -11.28 -8.44
C TYR A 3 -2.85 -10.86 -9.71
N THR A 4 -3.20 -9.69 -10.27
CA THR A 4 -2.43 -9.09 -11.36
C THR A 4 -1.20 -8.40 -10.77
N PRO A 5 -0.10 -8.26 -11.53
CA PRO A 5 1.08 -7.54 -11.07
C PRO A 5 0.77 -6.10 -10.63
N GLU A 6 -0.28 -5.51 -11.18
CA GLU A 6 -0.75 -4.18 -10.79
C GLU A 6 -1.36 -4.17 -9.38
N LEU A 7 -2.20 -5.16 -9.05
CA LEU A 7 -2.78 -5.31 -7.71
C LEU A 7 -1.71 -5.64 -6.66
N VAL A 8 -0.72 -6.44 -7.04
CA VAL A 8 0.43 -6.73 -6.17
C VAL A 8 1.21 -5.44 -5.88
N ALA A 9 1.43 -4.59 -6.89
CA ALA A 9 2.07 -3.28 -6.67
C ALA A 9 1.23 -2.36 -5.76
N GLU A 10 -0.10 -2.38 -5.86
CA GLU A 10 -0.99 -1.64 -4.94
C GLU A 10 -0.87 -2.14 -3.49
N LEU A 11 -0.81 -3.46 -3.29
CA LEU A 11 -0.61 -4.08 -1.96
C LEU A 11 0.76 -3.76 -1.36
N GLU A 12 1.83 -3.84 -2.17
CA GLU A 12 3.19 -3.48 -1.77
C GLU A 12 3.29 -2.02 -1.32
N VAL A 13 2.63 -1.11 -2.05
CA VAL A 13 2.55 0.31 -1.66
C VAL A 13 1.80 0.47 -0.35
N LEU A 14 0.64 -0.18 -0.19
CA LEU A 14 -0.13 -0.16 1.07
C LEU A 14 0.68 -0.70 2.26
N CYS A 15 1.53 -1.71 2.03
CA CYS A 15 2.38 -2.29 3.06
C CYS A 15 3.54 -1.37 3.49
N GLN A 16 3.96 -0.43 2.64
CA GLN A 16 4.99 0.56 2.99
C GLN A 16 4.46 1.70 3.87
N PHE A 17 3.15 1.85 4.02
CA PHE A 17 2.59 2.85 4.92
C PHE A 17 2.75 2.41 6.38
N ASN A 18 3.25 3.33 7.19
CA ASN A 18 3.33 3.13 8.63
C ASN A 18 1.95 3.41 9.27
N LEU A 19 1.28 2.35 9.72
CA LEU A 19 -0.03 2.45 10.38
C LEU A 19 0.06 2.99 11.81
N GLU A 20 1.20 2.82 12.46
CA GLU A 20 1.44 3.30 13.83
C GLU A 20 1.65 4.82 13.87
N ASN A 21 2.19 5.40 12.77
CA ASN A 21 2.39 6.84 12.64
C ASN A 21 1.58 7.44 11.48
N LEU A 22 0.34 7.82 11.78
CA LEU A 22 -0.56 8.54 10.85
C LEU A 22 -0.02 9.89 10.36
N GLN A 23 1.00 10.43 11.01
CA GLN A 23 1.68 11.67 10.62
C GLN A 23 2.82 11.45 9.61
N GLU A 24 3.28 10.21 9.45
CA GLU A 24 4.28 9.82 8.46
C GLU A 24 3.56 9.52 7.14
N GLY A 25 3.25 10.57 6.38
CA GLY A 25 2.75 10.41 5.03
C GLY A 25 3.83 9.80 4.13
N LEU A 26 3.49 8.76 3.38
CA LEU A 26 4.40 8.12 2.44
C LEU A 26 4.46 8.96 1.15
N LYS A 27 5.63 9.46 0.79
CA LYS A 27 5.85 10.14 -0.49
C LYS A 27 6.42 9.17 -1.53
N VAL A 28 5.95 9.27 -2.76
CA VAL A 28 6.64 8.64 -3.89
C VAL A 28 8.04 9.26 -3.96
N HIS A 29 9.05 8.43 -3.73
CA HIS A 29 10.40 8.81 -4.11
C HIS A 29 10.47 8.81 -5.64
N HIS A 30 11.14 9.80 -6.23
CA HIS A 30 11.28 9.91 -7.69
C HIS A 30 12.01 8.70 -8.32
N ASP A 31 12.66 7.88 -7.49
CA ASP A 31 13.30 6.61 -7.86
C ASP A 31 12.33 5.42 -7.90
N ALA A 32 11.05 5.63 -7.54
CA ALA A 32 10.04 4.58 -7.53
C ALA A 32 9.79 4.05 -8.96
N SER A 33 9.61 2.74 -9.04
CA SER A 33 9.33 2.08 -10.32
C SER A 33 8.04 2.64 -10.95
N PRO A 34 7.92 2.67 -12.29
CA PRO A 34 6.71 3.15 -12.96
C PRO A 34 5.45 2.39 -12.54
N SER A 35 5.58 1.12 -12.17
CA SER A 35 4.50 0.31 -11.58
C SER A 35 4.05 0.83 -10.22
N THR A 36 4.97 1.27 -9.37
CA THR A 36 4.70 1.87 -8.06
C THR A 36 3.99 3.21 -8.22
N ILE A 37 4.47 4.07 -9.11
CA ILE A 37 3.84 5.36 -9.42
C ILE A 37 2.40 5.14 -9.93
N ALA A 38 2.21 4.18 -10.84
CA ALA A 38 0.89 3.81 -11.33
C ALA A 38 -0.02 3.24 -10.21
N ALA A 39 0.54 2.51 -9.25
CA ALA A 39 -0.19 1.99 -8.10
C ALA A 39 -0.68 3.13 -7.18
N PHE A 40 0.16 4.13 -6.87
CA PHE A 40 -0.30 5.32 -6.13
C PHE A 40 -1.45 6.03 -6.87
N GLY A 41 -1.35 6.21 -8.19
CA GLY A 41 -2.44 6.77 -8.99
C GLY A 41 -3.76 5.97 -8.89
N ARG A 42 -3.70 4.64 -8.90
CA ARG A 42 -4.88 3.76 -8.75
C ARG A 42 -5.46 3.83 -7.35
N LEU A 43 -4.62 3.79 -6.32
CA LEU A 43 -5.03 3.92 -4.92
C LEU A 43 -5.72 5.27 -4.68
N TYR A 44 -5.20 6.34 -5.30
CA TYR A 44 -5.82 7.66 -5.25
C TYR A 44 -7.16 7.70 -5.97
N ALA A 45 -7.25 7.13 -7.18
CA ALA A 45 -8.51 7.02 -7.92
C ALA A 45 -9.57 6.21 -7.16
N LYS A 46 -9.16 5.26 -6.32
CA LYS A 46 -10.02 4.49 -5.41
C LYS A 46 -10.34 5.22 -4.09
N GLY A 47 -9.72 6.37 -3.83
CA GLY A 47 -9.89 7.14 -2.59
C GLY A 47 -9.23 6.53 -1.37
N LEU A 48 -8.25 5.65 -1.54
CA LEU A 48 -7.50 5.02 -0.45
C LEU A 48 -6.40 5.94 0.10
N ILE A 49 -5.86 6.82 -0.75
CA ILE A 49 -4.85 7.81 -0.36
C ILE A 49 -5.33 9.22 -0.69
N THR A 50 -4.78 10.22 0.00
CA THR A 50 -5.18 11.63 -0.17
C THR A 50 -4.54 12.32 -1.38
N GLN A 51 -3.47 11.77 -1.95
CA GLN A 51 -2.74 12.35 -3.09
C GLN A 51 -2.20 11.27 -4.02
N ALA A 52 -2.14 11.57 -5.32
CA ALA A 52 -1.68 10.64 -6.36
C ALA A 52 -0.16 10.37 -6.36
N ASP A 53 0.64 11.22 -5.70
CA ASP A 53 2.10 11.11 -5.62
C ASP A 53 2.56 10.67 -4.21
N GLY A 54 1.64 10.11 -3.43
CA GLY A 54 1.83 9.84 -2.01
C GLY A 54 1.28 10.94 -1.11
N GLY A 55 1.11 10.64 0.17
CA GLY A 55 0.40 11.47 1.13
C GLY A 55 -0.05 10.63 2.33
N TYR A 56 -1.27 10.86 2.79
CA TYR A 56 -1.84 10.14 3.91
C TYR A 56 -2.83 9.08 3.45
N LEU A 57 -2.99 8.03 4.25
CA LEU A 57 -4.08 7.08 4.07
C LEU A 57 -5.40 7.71 4.51
N THR A 58 -6.44 7.53 3.70
CA THR A 58 -7.82 7.81 4.13
C THR A 58 -8.25 6.76 5.16
N SER A 59 -9.43 6.91 5.75
CA SER A 59 -9.97 5.87 6.65
C SER A 59 -10.08 4.52 5.95
N LEU A 60 -10.55 4.48 4.70
CA LEU A 60 -10.65 3.27 3.90
C LEU A 60 -9.26 2.73 3.51
N GLY A 61 -8.32 3.62 3.20
CA GLY A 61 -6.93 3.23 2.92
C GLY A 61 -6.24 2.57 4.09
N ARG A 62 -6.54 3.01 5.32
CA ARG A 62 -6.01 2.40 6.54
C ARG A 62 -6.50 0.98 6.72
N ASP A 63 -7.81 0.74 6.65
CA ASP A 63 -8.35 -0.62 6.68
C ASP A 63 -7.70 -1.51 5.61
N ALA A 64 -7.58 -1.01 4.37
CA ALA A 64 -6.94 -1.77 3.30
C ALA A 64 -5.46 -2.06 3.58
N ALA A 65 -4.71 -1.10 4.10
CA ALA A 65 -3.30 -1.26 4.45
C ALA A 65 -3.10 -2.19 5.64
N GLU A 66 -3.95 -2.11 6.66
CA GLU A 66 -3.94 -3.03 7.80
C GLU A 66 -4.18 -4.46 7.34
N GLN A 67 -5.24 -4.68 6.54
CA GLN A 67 -5.53 -6.01 6.00
C GLN A 67 -4.40 -6.53 5.10
N ALA A 68 -3.78 -5.67 4.28
CA ALA A 68 -2.66 -6.04 3.43
C ALA A 68 -1.42 -6.45 4.26
N GLN A 69 -1.06 -5.66 5.27
CA GLN A 69 0.07 -5.93 6.17
C GLN A 69 -0.16 -7.17 7.03
N THR A 70 -1.38 -7.34 7.56
CA THR A 70 -1.77 -8.56 8.29
C THR A 70 -1.67 -9.78 7.38
N LEU A 71 -2.23 -9.71 6.16
CA LEU A 71 -2.15 -10.83 5.22
C LEU A 71 -0.70 -11.15 4.85
N LEU A 72 0.12 -10.13 4.57
CA LEU A 72 1.54 -10.32 4.25
C LEU A 72 2.31 -10.92 5.43
N THR A 73 2.03 -10.46 6.65
CA THR A 73 2.60 -11.04 7.88
C THR A 73 2.20 -12.50 8.02
N ILE A 74 0.92 -12.85 7.83
CA ILE A 74 0.45 -14.25 7.89
C ILE A 74 1.12 -15.12 6.82
N LEU A 75 1.31 -14.58 5.61
CA LEU A 75 1.94 -15.31 4.51
C LEU A 75 3.48 -15.38 4.65
N SER A 76 4.10 -14.41 5.34
CA SER A 76 5.55 -14.34 5.59
C SER A 76 5.98 -15.00 6.89
N GLU A 77 5.09 -15.14 7.87
CA GLU A 77 5.28 -16.02 9.02
C GLU A 77 5.33 -17.45 8.50
N THR A 78 6.53 -17.88 8.11
CA THR A 78 6.89 -19.29 8.19
C THR A 78 6.82 -19.63 9.66
N VAL A 79 5.71 -20.24 10.10
CA VAL A 79 5.70 -21.08 11.30
C VAL A 79 6.92 -21.98 11.18
N THR A 80 7.98 -21.62 11.90
CA THR A 80 9.14 -22.48 12.08
C THR A 80 8.67 -23.46 13.15
N ALA A 81 8.00 -24.51 12.69
CA ALA A 81 7.68 -25.68 13.50
C ALA A 81 8.93 -26.55 13.66
#